data_AF-A0A809XL68-F1
#
_entry.id   AF-A0A809XL68-F1
#
_cell.length_a   1.000
_cell.length_b   1.000
_cell.length_c   1.000
_cell.angle_alpha   90.00
_cell.angle_beta   90.00
_cell.angle_gamma   90.00
#
_symmetry.space_group_name_H-M   'P 1'
#
loop_
_entity.id
_entity.type
_entity.pdbx_description
1 polymer ?
#
loop_
_entity_poly.entity_id
_entity_poly.type
_entity_poly.pdbx_seq_one_letter_code
_entity_poly.pdbx_strand_id
1 'polypeptide(L)'
;MVHEGDAILHVVNARGDRVRLDDLRRQMSRQENERPSLAAKLAAAETAQQGLARQAGQFRDGRILQLEARIAEIQSAIEAAAARREEAAAAVERASSLIKSGSVSTVEMARLTREQAIAQQTEIGARRRLDAGHRQLNRPPSRRRRFSEVESRR
;
A
#
# COMPACT_ATOMS: atom_id res chain seq x y z
N MET A 1 70.60 -20.84 43.66
CA MET A 1 70.32 -20.96 42.21
C MET A 1 68.91 -20.49 41.98
N VAL A 2 68.68 -19.71 40.94
CA VAL A 2 67.34 -19.29 40.49
C VAL A 2 66.97 -20.21 39.33
N HIS A 3 65.77 -20.80 39.37
CA HIS A 3 65.29 -21.71 38.34
C HIS A 3 64.46 -20.97 37.29
N GLU A 4 64.34 -21.56 36.10
CA GLU A 4 63.52 -21.01 35.02
C GLU A 4 62.04 -20.97 35.45
N GLY A 5 61.42 -19.78 35.36
CA GLY A 5 60.07 -19.53 35.87
C GLY A 5 60.01 -18.92 37.27
N ASP A 6 61.13 -18.85 38.01
CA ASP A 6 61.17 -18.17 39.30
C ASP A 6 61.02 -16.65 39.09
N ALA A 7 60.05 -16.05 39.79
CA ALA A 7 59.86 -14.61 39.78
C ALA A 7 61.02 -13.92 40.49
N ILE A 8 61.91 -13.29 39.72
CA ILE A 8 63.13 -12.65 40.26
C ILE A 8 62.85 -11.22 40.76
N LEU A 9 61.87 -10.54 40.16
CA LEU A 9 61.46 -9.18 40.52
C LEU A 9 60.00 -8.95 40.13
N HIS A 10 59.25 -8.29 41.01
CA HIS A 10 57.92 -7.75 40.67
C HIS A 10 58.01 -6.26 40.41
N VAL A 11 57.72 -5.84 39.16
CA VAL A 11 57.60 -4.43 38.80
C VAL A 11 56.16 -3.99 39.09
N VAL A 12 56.00 -3.13 40.11
CA VAL A 12 54.70 -2.60 40.52
C VAL A 12 54.62 -1.12 40.14
N ASN A 13 53.67 -0.76 39.28
CA ASN A 13 53.33 0.64 39.01
C ASN A 13 51.96 0.96 39.61
N ALA A 14 51.91 0.99 40.94
CA ALA A 14 50.66 1.17 41.68
C ALA A 14 49.86 2.41 41.26
N ARG A 15 50.53 3.48 40.81
CA ARG A 15 49.84 4.68 40.30
C ARG A 15 49.22 4.44 38.92
N GLY A 16 49.98 3.88 37.97
CA GLY A 16 49.48 3.57 36.64
C GLY A 16 48.36 2.53 36.67
N ASP A 17 48.49 1.51 37.52
CA ASP A 17 47.50 0.44 37.63
C ASP A 17 46.19 0.93 38.27
N ARG A 18 46.27 1.83 39.26
CA ARG A 18 45.07 2.50 39.82
C ARG A 18 44.35 3.35 38.79
N VAL A 19 45.08 4.17 38.02
CA VAL A 19 44.47 5.02 36.98
C VAL A 19 43.78 4.18 35.89
N ARG A 20 44.41 3.10 35.44
CA ARG A 20 43.80 2.18 34.47
C ARG A 20 42.56 1.49 35.03
N LEU A 21 42.62 1.02 36.28
CA LEU A 21 41.49 0.39 36.95
C LEU A 21 40.32 1.36 37.12
N ASP A 22 40.58 2.62 37.49
CA ASP A 22 39.56 3.65 37.64
C ASP A 22 38.92 4.02 36.29
N ASP A 23 39.69 4.09 35.20
CA ASP A 23 39.15 4.32 33.87
C ASP A 23 38.29 3.14 33.39
N LEU A 24 38.74 1.90 33.58
CA LEU A 24 37.96 0.70 33.27
C LEU A 24 36.65 0.66 34.06
N ARG A 25 36.66 1.01 35.35
CA ARG A 25 35.44 1.12 36.18
C ARG A 25 34.48 2.19 35.64
N ARG A 26 34.99 3.33 35.18
CA ARG A 26 34.16 4.37 34.55
C ARG A 26 33.58 3.90 33.22
N GLN A 27 34.36 3.21 32.40
CA GLN A 27 33.89 2.62 31.14
C GLN A 27 32.80 1.56 31.38
N MET A 28 33.02 0.65 32.33
CA MET A 28 32.02 -0.34 32.74
C MET A 28 30.73 0.33 33.20
N SER A 29 30.81 1.31 34.10
CA SER A 29 29.62 2.01 34.60
C SER A 29 28.87 2.75 33.48
N ARG A 30 29.57 3.34 32.51
CA ARG A 30 28.92 3.92 31.32
C ARG A 30 28.18 2.87 30.51
N GLN A 31 28.83 1.74 30.20
CA GLN A 31 28.20 0.65 29.43
C GLN A 31 27.01 0.03 30.18
N GLU A 32 27.14 -0.18 31.49
CA GLU A 32 26.05 -0.68 32.34
C GLU A 32 24.84 0.24 32.33
N ASN A 33 25.06 1.56 32.25
CA ASN A 33 23.99 2.55 32.16
C ASN A 33 23.43 2.70 30.72
N GLU A 34 24.24 2.47 29.69
CA GLU A 34 23.82 2.56 28.29
C GLU A 34 22.97 1.36 27.84
N ARG A 35 23.32 0.14 28.30
CA ARG A 35 22.61 -1.09 27.95
C ARG A 35 21.09 -1.04 28.21
N PRO A 36 20.59 -0.61 29.39
CA PRO A 36 19.15 -0.54 29.62
C PRO A 36 18.48 0.52 28.74
N SER A 37 19.16 1.63 28.46
CA SER A 37 18.65 2.66 27.54
C SER A 37 18.50 2.13 26.12
N LEU A 38 19.49 1.38 25.62
CA LEU A 38 19.41 0.74 24.30
C LEU A 38 18.36 -0.35 24.25
N ALA A 39 18.23 -1.17 25.30
CA ALA A 39 17.19 -2.20 25.41
C ALA A 39 15.78 -1.57 25.39
N ALA A 40 15.58 -0.46 26.11
CA ALA A 40 14.31 0.26 26.09
C ALA A 40 13.99 0.85 24.71
N LYS A 41 14.99 1.42 24.02
CA LYS A 41 14.82 1.92 22.64
C LYS A 41 14.47 0.80 21.66
N LEU A 42 15.11 -0.37 21.78
CA LEU A 42 14.82 -1.53 20.96
C LEU A 42 13.38 -2.01 21.19
N ALA A 43 12.98 -2.22 22.44
CA ALA A 43 11.62 -2.65 22.78
C ALA A 43 10.55 -1.65 22.28
N ALA A 44 10.83 -0.35 22.39
CA ALA A 44 9.96 0.69 21.85
C ALA A 44 9.86 0.63 20.30
N ALA A 45 10.99 0.45 19.62
CA ALA A 45 11.03 0.33 18.17
C ALA A 45 10.30 -0.93 17.67
N GLU A 46 10.46 -2.06 18.35
CA GLU A 46 9.74 -3.31 18.05
C GLU A 46 8.23 -3.14 18.24
N THR A 47 7.82 -2.52 19.34
CA THR A 47 6.40 -2.21 19.60
C THR A 47 5.83 -1.29 18.52
N ALA A 48 6.57 -0.25 18.13
CA ALA A 48 6.17 0.66 17.06
C ALA A 48 6.08 -0.06 15.70
N GLN A 49 7.03 -0.94 15.38
CA GLN A 49 7.00 -1.75 14.16
C GLN A 49 5.77 -2.66 14.13
N GLN A 50 5.44 -3.32 15.24
CA GLN A 50 4.23 -4.15 15.35
C GLN A 50 2.96 -3.31 15.22
N GLY A 51 2.93 -2.12 15.80
CA GLY A 51 1.84 -1.15 15.63
C GLY A 51 1.62 -0.76 14.16
N LEU A 52 2.70 -0.37 13.47
CA LEU A 52 2.67 -0.02 12.06
C LEU A 52 2.26 -1.19 11.17
N ALA A 53 2.72 -2.41 11.48
CA ALA A 53 2.32 -3.61 10.74
C ALA A 53 0.82 -3.88 10.86
N ARG A 54 0.26 -3.75 12.07
CA ARG A 54 -1.19 -3.88 12.31
C ARG A 54 -1.98 -2.80 11.56
N GLN A 55 -1.57 -1.53 11.66
CA GLN A 55 -2.23 -0.43 10.96
C GLN A 55 -2.18 -0.62 9.43
N ALA A 56 -1.04 -1.06 8.89
CA ALA A 56 -0.90 -1.35 7.47
C ALA A 56 -1.80 -2.52 7.01
N GLY A 57 -2.00 -3.52 7.86
CA GLY A 57 -2.97 -4.60 7.64
C GLY A 57 -4.40 -4.07 7.58
N GLN A 58 -4.83 -3.37 8.64
CA GLN A 58 -6.17 -2.78 8.72
C GLN A 58 -6.48 -1.83 7.55
N PHE A 59 -5.50 -1.00 7.16
CA PHE A 59 -5.64 -0.12 6.01
C PHE A 59 -5.80 -0.91 4.70
N ARG A 60 -5.04 -1.98 4.51
CA ARG A 60 -5.14 -2.84 3.34
C ARG A 60 -6.52 -3.49 3.25
N ASP A 61 -6.98 -4.08 4.35
CA ASP A 61 -8.25 -4.79 4.40
C ASP A 61 -9.43 -3.81 4.18
N GLY A 62 -9.41 -2.66 4.84
CA GLY A 62 -10.39 -1.60 4.62
C GLY A 62 -10.38 -1.07 3.18
N ARG A 63 -9.20 -0.97 2.56
CA ARG A 63 -9.09 -0.55 1.16
C ARG A 63 -9.63 -1.60 0.20
N ILE A 64 -9.44 -2.89 0.47
CA ILE A 64 -10.02 -4.00 -0.30
C ILE A 64 -11.54 -3.91 -0.26
N LEU A 65 -12.14 -3.84 0.94
CA LEU A 65 -13.59 -3.72 1.13
C LEU A 65 -14.17 -2.51 0.39
N GLN A 66 -13.49 -1.36 0.45
CA GLN A 66 -13.91 -0.16 -0.27
C GLN A 66 -13.90 -0.37 -1.80
N LEU A 67 -12.88 -1.06 -2.33
CA LEU A 67 -12.79 -1.34 -3.76
C LEU A 67 -13.85 -2.34 -4.22
N GLU A 68 -14.13 -3.37 -3.43
CA GLU A 68 -15.18 -4.35 -3.67
C GLU A 68 -16.57 -3.68 -3.70
N ALA A 69 -16.88 -2.84 -2.71
CA ALA A 69 -18.13 -2.08 -2.67
C ALA A 69 -18.27 -1.20 -3.92
N ARG A 70 -17.21 -0.49 -4.31
CA ARG A 70 -17.20 0.34 -5.51
C ARG A 70 -17.37 -0.47 -6.80
N ILE A 71 -16.82 -1.68 -6.87
CA ILE A 71 -17.02 -2.60 -8.00
C ILE A 71 -18.50 -3.00 -8.10
N ALA A 72 -19.13 -3.36 -6.98
CA ALA A 72 -20.55 -3.71 -6.93
C ALA A 72 -21.47 -2.54 -7.35
N GLU A 73 -21.15 -1.32 -6.91
CA GLU A 73 -21.84 -0.10 -7.36
C GLU A 73 -21.72 0.10 -8.88
N ILE A 74 -20.52 -0.10 -9.44
CA ILE A 74 -20.31 0.04 -10.89
C ILE A 74 -21.05 -1.06 -11.67
N GLN A 75 -21.09 -2.29 -11.17
CA GLN A 75 -21.86 -3.38 -11.78
C GLN A 75 -23.35 -3.02 -11.86
N SER A 76 -23.93 -2.54 -10.76
CA SER A 76 -25.32 -2.06 -10.74
C SER A 76 -25.56 -0.92 -11.74
N ALA A 77 -24.60 0.00 -11.86
CA ALA A 77 -24.67 1.08 -12.85
C ALA A 77 -24.56 0.58 -14.31
N ILE A 78 -23.81 -0.51 -14.57
CA ILE A 78 -23.74 -1.15 -15.89
C ILE A 78 -25.09 -1.78 -16.23
N GLU A 79 -25.73 -2.49 -15.30
CA GLU A 79 -27.05 -3.09 -15.52
C GLU A 79 -28.09 -2.00 -15.87
N ALA A 80 -28.12 -0.91 -15.10
CA ALA A 80 -29.01 0.22 -15.40
C ALA A 80 -28.68 0.89 -16.75
N ALA A 81 -27.41 0.99 -17.14
CA ALA A 81 -27.02 1.54 -18.44
C ALA A 81 -27.38 0.59 -19.61
N ALA A 82 -27.25 -0.72 -19.41
CA ALA A 82 -27.63 -1.74 -20.39
C ALA A 82 -29.14 -1.72 -20.64
N ALA A 83 -29.96 -1.66 -19.58
CA ALA A 83 -31.41 -1.53 -19.69
C ALA A 83 -31.82 -0.28 -20.49
N ARG A 84 -31.22 0.89 -20.18
CA ARG A 84 -31.48 2.13 -20.94
C ARG A 84 -31.07 2.03 -22.41
N ARG A 85 -29.97 1.35 -22.71
CA ARG A 85 -29.54 1.11 -24.10
C ARG A 85 -30.54 0.22 -24.83
N GLU A 86 -31.05 -0.82 -24.18
CA GLU A 86 -32.07 -1.71 -24.76
C GLU A 86 -33.38 -0.97 -25.02
N GLU A 87 -33.84 -0.13 -24.09
CA GLU A 87 -35.00 0.74 -24.28
C GLU A 87 -34.82 1.70 -25.46
N ALA A 88 -33.65 2.36 -25.56
CA ALA A 88 -33.34 3.27 -26.66
C ALA A 88 -33.27 2.54 -28.01
N ALA A 89 -32.69 1.33 -28.05
CA ALA A 89 -32.65 0.51 -29.26
C ALA A 89 -34.08 0.11 -29.69
N ALA A 90 -34.92 -0.33 -28.75
CA ALA A 90 -36.32 -0.65 -29.05
C ALA A 90 -37.12 0.58 -29.51
N ALA A 91 -36.80 1.79 -29.03
CA ALA A 91 -37.42 3.02 -29.51
C ALA A 91 -37.01 3.35 -30.96
N VAL A 92 -35.73 3.19 -31.30
CA VAL A 92 -35.23 3.36 -32.68
C VAL A 92 -35.87 2.36 -33.63
N GLU A 93 -35.97 1.09 -33.25
CA GLU A 93 -36.63 0.05 -34.06
C GLU A 93 -38.10 0.38 -34.30
N ARG A 94 -38.84 0.77 -33.25
CA ARG A 94 -40.24 1.22 -33.38
C ARG A 94 -40.35 2.43 -34.30
N ALA A 95 -39.53 3.46 -34.12
CA ALA A 95 -39.55 4.65 -34.97
C ALA A 95 -39.22 4.32 -36.45
N SER A 96 -38.29 3.38 -36.68
CA SER A 96 -37.95 2.92 -38.03
C SER A 96 -39.14 2.27 -38.74
N SER A 97 -39.95 1.47 -38.01
CA SER A 97 -41.16 0.85 -38.56
C SER A 97 -42.24 1.90 -38.89
N LEU A 98 -42.37 2.93 -38.05
CA LEU A 98 -43.36 4.00 -38.23
C LEU A 98 -42.97 5.02 -39.30
N ILE A 99 -41.68 5.22 -39.57
CA ILE A 99 -41.23 6.00 -40.72
C ILE A 99 -41.69 5.37 -42.04
N LYS A 100 -41.68 4.03 -42.13
CA LYS A 100 -42.14 3.31 -43.33
C LYS A 100 -43.63 3.53 -43.60
N SER A 101 -44.43 3.78 -42.55
CA SER A 101 -45.86 4.14 -42.66
C SER A 101 -46.11 5.65 -42.70
N GLY A 102 -45.07 6.49 -42.75
CA GLY A 102 -45.18 7.95 -42.78
C GLY A 102 -45.62 8.60 -41.46
N SER A 103 -45.62 7.85 -40.35
CA SER A 103 -46.19 8.27 -39.06
C SER A 103 -45.18 8.95 -38.13
N VAL A 104 -43.89 8.99 -38.49
CA VAL A 104 -42.80 9.59 -37.69
C VAL A 104 -41.91 10.46 -38.58
N SER A 105 -41.45 11.60 -38.05
CA SER A 105 -40.56 12.52 -38.75
C SER A 105 -39.10 12.02 -38.75
N THR A 106 -38.35 12.36 -39.80
CA THR A 106 -36.91 12.09 -39.91
C THR A 106 -36.09 12.78 -38.80
N VAL A 107 -36.55 13.94 -38.31
CA VAL A 107 -35.92 14.66 -37.19
C VAL A 107 -36.03 13.85 -35.90
N GLU A 108 -37.19 13.24 -35.66
CA GLU A 108 -37.43 12.42 -34.48
C GLU A 108 -36.59 11.13 -34.52
N MET A 109 -36.48 10.51 -35.69
CA MET A 109 -35.57 9.39 -35.88
C MET A 109 -34.11 9.77 -35.61
N ALA A 110 -33.65 10.93 -36.09
CA ALA A 110 -32.30 11.41 -35.81
C ALA A 110 -32.06 11.70 -34.31
N ARG A 111 -33.10 12.14 -33.58
CA ARG A 111 -33.04 12.30 -32.11
C ARG A 111 -32.87 10.95 -31.42
N LEU A 112 -33.72 9.97 -31.72
CA LEU A 112 -33.68 8.63 -31.12
C LEU A 112 -32.38 7.89 -31.41
N THR A 113 -31.86 7.97 -32.63
CA THR A 113 -30.55 7.38 -32.98
C THR A 113 -29.41 7.99 -32.16
N ARG A 114 -29.44 9.31 -31.90
CA ARG A 114 -28.45 9.94 -31.01
C ARG A 114 -28.61 9.47 -29.57
N GLU A 115 -29.83 9.33 -29.07
CA GLU A 115 -30.11 8.84 -27.72
C GLU A 115 -29.61 7.40 -27.53
N GLN A 116 -29.82 6.53 -28.52
CA GLN A 116 -29.27 5.18 -28.54
C GLN A 116 -27.73 5.20 -28.48
N ALA A 117 -27.08 6.05 -29.28
CA ALA A 117 -25.63 6.18 -29.29
C ALA A 117 -25.07 6.68 -27.94
N ILE A 118 -25.74 7.65 -27.30
CA ILE A 118 -25.39 8.14 -25.97
C ILE A 118 -25.54 7.04 -24.91
N ALA A 119 -26.62 6.27 -24.96
CA ALA A 119 -26.85 5.16 -24.04
C ALA A 119 -25.77 4.07 -24.20
N GLN A 120 -25.42 3.71 -25.43
CA GLN A 120 -24.33 2.77 -25.72
C GLN A 120 -22.99 3.27 -25.18
N GLN A 121 -22.66 4.54 -25.41
CA GLN A 121 -21.39 5.11 -24.93
C GLN A 121 -21.33 5.18 -23.40
N THR A 122 -22.48 5.39 -22.74
CA THR A 122 -22.60 5.39 -21.28
C THR A 122 -22.32 4.01 -20.70
N GLU A 123 -22.88 2.95 -21.31
CA GLU A 123 -22.59 1.56 -20.91
C GLU A 123 -21.10 1.20 -21.10
N ILE A 124 -20.52 1.54 -22.27
CA ILE A 124 -19.08 1.33 -22.53
C ILE A 124 -18.23 2.04 -21.49
N GLY A 125 -18.58 3.30 -21.16
CA GLY A 125 -17.89 4.06 -20.12
C GLY A 125 -17.97 3.39 -18.75
N ALA A 126 -19.13 2.84 -18.39
CA ALA A 126 -19.31 2.11 -17.13
C ALA A 126 -18.47 0.82 -17.09
N ARG A 127 -18.44 0.05 -18.18
CA ARG A 127 -17.59 -1.15 -18.31
C ARG A 127 -16.09 -0.83 -18.15
N ARG A 128 -15.61 0.24 -18.77
CA ARG A 128 -14.20 0.67 -18.59
C ARG A 128 -13.87 1.05 -17.15
N ARG A 129 -14.83 1.63 -16.40
CA ARG A 129 -14.66 1.91 -14.97
C ARG A 129 -14.58 0.63 -14.14
N LEU A 130 -15.33 -0.41 -14.51
CA LEU A 130 -15.24 -1.72 -13.87
C LEU A 130 -13.84 -2.33 -14.05
N ASP A 131 -13.31 -2.31 -15.27
CA ASP A 131 -11.96 -2.80 -15.57
C ASP A 131 -10.88 -2.04 -14.78
N ALA A 132 -11.06 -0.73 -14.60
CA ALA A 132 -10.18 0.07 -13.77
C ALA A 132 -10.29 -0.33 -12.28
N GLY A 133 -11.49 -0.64 -11.79
CA GLY A 133 -11.72 -1.15 -10.44
C GLY A 133 -11.01 -2.49 -10.20
N HIS A 134 -11.19 -3.47 -11.09
CA HIS A 134 -10.50 -4.76 -11.00
C HIS A 134 -8.98 -4.63 -11.04
N ARG A 135 -8.44 -3.73 -11.89
CA ARG A 135 -6.99 -3.47 -11.93
C ARG A 135 -6.46 -2.87 -10.62
N GLN A 136 -7.25 -2.04 -9.94
CA GLN A 136 -6.86 -1.49 -8.64
C GLN A 136 -6.88 -2.55 -7.54
N LEU A 137 -7.89 -3.42 -7.55
CA LEU A 137 -8.01 -4.52 -6.59
C LEU A 137 -6.88 -5.54 -6.73
N ASN A 138 -6.54 -5.91 -7.97
CA ASN A 138 -5.49 -6.89 -8.27
C ASN A 138 -4.07 -6.30 -8.24
N ARG A 139 -3.92 -5.02 -7.93
CA ARG A 139 -2.60 -4.37 -7.93
C ARG A 139 -1.76 -4.90 -6.77
N PRO A 140 -0.57 -5.46 -7.02
CA PRO A 140 0.30 -5.92 -5.95
C PRO A 140 0.79 -4.75 -5.09
N PRO A 141 1.06 -4.97 -3.80
CA PRO A 141 1.64 -3.94 -2.93
C PRO A 141 2.99 -3.49 -3.50
N SER A 142 3.16 -2.18 -3.62
CA SER A 142 4.41 -1.57 -4.07
C SER A 142 5.58 -2.10 -3.25
N ARG A 143 6.53 -2.81 -3.88
CA ARG A 143 7.75 -3.28 -3.20
C ARG A 143 8.47 -2.06 -2.61
N ARG A 144 8.52 -1.96 -1.27
CA ARG A 144 9.42 -1.01 -0.59
C ARG A 144 10.84 -1.31 -1.09
N ARG A 145 11.50 -0.34 -1.73
CA ARG A 145 12.95 -0.40 -1.92
C ARG A 145 13.55 -0.64 -0.54
N ARG A 146 14.20 -1.78 -0.36
CA ARG A 146 14.93 -2.06 0.87
C ARG A 146 16.03 -1.01 0.99
N PHE A 147 16.10 -0.35 2.14
CA PHE A 147 17.13 0.63 2.48
C PHE A 147 18.56 0.04 2.53
N SER A 148 18.75 -1.24 2.18
CA SER A 148 20.04 -1.92 2.18
C SER A 148 20.98 -1.53 1.02
N GLU A 149 20.57 -0.65 0.11
CA GLU A 149 21.44 -0.17 -1.00
C GLU A 149 22.23 1.11 -0.67
N VAL A 150 22.03 1.74 0.50
CA VAL A 150 22.69 3.02 0.83
C VAL A 150 23.98 2.85 1.63
N GLU A 151 24.24 1.70 2.25
CA GLU A 151 25.46 1.48 3.05
C GLU A 151 26.69 0.97 2.26
N SER A 152 26.56 0.61 0.98
CA SER A 152 27.71 0.15 0.19
C SER A 152 28.49 1.28 -0.52
N ARG A 153 28.21 2.55 -0.18
CA ARG A 153 28.93 3.74 -0.67
C ARG A 153 29.26 4.70 0.46
N ARG A 154 30.05 4.26 1.44
CA ARG A 154 30.85 5.14 2.30
C ARG A 154 32.18 4.48 2.61
#